data_AF-A0A3Q0QUK9-F1
#
_entry.id   AF-A0A3Q0QUK9-F1
#
_cell.length_a   1.000
_cell.length_b   1.000
_cell.length_c   1.000
_cell.angle_alpha   90.00
_cell.angle_beta   90.00
_cell.angle_gamma   90.00
#
_symmetry.space_group_name_H-M   'P 1'
#
loop_
_entity.id
_entity.type
_entity.pdbx_description
1 polymer ?
#
loop_
_entity_poly.entity_id
_entity_poly.type
_entity_poly.pdbx_seq_one_letter_code
_entity_poly.pdbx_strand_id
1 'polypeptide(L)'
;MFCWLSLPISGSDGQTKPHEALKPPPGQNLYSFEYGFLLQISEEAALAVALNDYLTSRSYLAGFSPTQVDQKAFKLLHRPPDPQHVHALRWYRHLAALQQDLNLESSSE
;
A
#
# COMPACT_ATOMS: atom_id res chain seq x y z
N MET A 1 -1.94 14.43 -3.11
CA MET A 1 -2.44 13.69 -4.29
C MET A 1 -1.69 12.38 -4.33
N PHE A 2 -2.37 11.28 -3.99
CA PHE A 2 -1.79 9.94 -3.85
C PHE A 2 -1.22 9.49 -5.19
N CYS A 3 -0.01 8.92 -5.20
CA CYS A 3 0.91 8.72 -6.35
C CYS A 3 0.40 7.85 -7.52
N TRP A 4 -0.83 8.04 -7.97
CA TRP A 4 -1.44 7.40 -9.14
C TRP A 4 -1.88 8.41 -10.21
N LEU A 5 -1.54 9.70 -10.04
CA LEU A 5 -1.50 10.69 -11.12
C LEU A 5 -0.09 11.27 -11.20
N SER A 6 0.60 11.01 -12.31
CA SER A 6 1.86 11.67 -12.65
C SER A 6 1.69 13.18 -12.68
N LEU A 7 2.52 13.91 -11.93
CA LEU A 7 2.84 15.32 -12.18
C LEU A 7 4.36 15.47 -12.24
N PRO A 8 4.90 16.22 -13.22
CA PRO A 8 6.32 16.55 -13.29
C PRO A 8 6.65 17.59 -12.23
N ILE A 9 7.65 17.32 -11.40
CA ILE A 9 8.16 18.27 -10.40
C ILE A 9 9.18 19.17 -11.10
N SER A 10 8.77 20.38 -11.47
CA SER A 10 9.69 21.50 -11.73
C SER A 10 10.02 22.18 -10.41
N GLY A 11 11.31 22.41 -10.17
CA GLY A 11 11.89 22.61 -8.84
C GLY A 11 11.82 24.01 -8.24
N SER A 12 12.31 24.11 -7.01
CA SER A 12 12.87 25.32 -6.41
C SER A 12 13.79 24.92 -5.27
N ASP A 13 15.04 25.37 -5.37
CA ASP A 13 16.14 25.10 -4.45
C ASP A 13 15.83 25.57 -3.03
N GLY A 14 15.99 24.65 -2.08
CA GLY A 14 16.01 24.90 -0.65
C GLY A 14 16.93 23.87 -0.02
N GLN A 15 18.20 24.24 0.13
CA GLN A 15 19.25 23.40 0.68
C GLN A 15 18.93 23.01 2.15
N THR A 16 18.29 21.86 2.35
CA THR A 16 18.33 21.15 3.63
C THR A 16 19.18 19.91 3.44
N LYS A 17 20.23 19.83 4.27
CA LYS A 17 21.23 18.76 4.38
C LYS A 17 20.61 17.38 4.12
N PRO A 18 21.30 16.44 3.44
CA PRO A 18 20.86 15.06 3.43
C PRO A 18 20.83 14.61 4.89
N HIS A 19 19.62 14.49 5.44
CA HIS A 19 19.36 13.76 6.66
C HIS A 19 20.02 12.42 6.43
N GLU A 20 21.11 12.19 7.16
CA GLU A 20 21.72 10.90 7.34
C GLU A 20 20.59 9.97 7.73
N ALA A 21 20.09 9.27 6.71
CA ALA A 21 18.94 8.41 6.82
C ALA A 21 19.33 7.40 7.88
N LEU A 22 18.72 7.54 9.04
CA LEU A 22 18.86 6.65 10.18
C LEU A 22 18.38 5.29 9.69
N LYS A 23 19.32 4.57 9.07
CA LYS A 23 19.10 3.22 8.57
C LYS A 23 18.70 2.45 9.81
N PRO A 24 17.47 1.91 9.88
CA PRO A 24 17.05 1.18 11.05
C PRO A 24 18.06 0.06 11.30
N PRO A 25 18.39 -0.24 12.57
CA PRO A 25 19.38 -1.26 12.91
C PRO A 25 19.04 -2.55 12.17
N PRO A 26 20.06 -3.26 11.63
CA PRO A 26 19.82 -4.49 10.88
C PRO A 26 19.07 -5.47 11.77
N GLY A 27 17.83 -5.79 11.39
CA GLY A 27 16.96 -6.72 12.12
C GLY A 27 15.59 -6.16 12.54
N GLN A 28 15.30 -4.87 12.32
CA GLN A 28 13.95 -4.32 12.60
C GLN A 28 13.36 -3.65 11.35
N ASN A 29 12.31 -4.27 10.80
CA ASN A 29 11.48 -3.63 9.80
C ASN A 29 10.61 -2.58 10.51
N LEU A 30 11.09 -1.33 10.55
CA LEU A 30 10.42 -0.22 11.26
C LEU A 30 8.97 -0.01 10.79
N TYR A 31 8.65 -0.46 9.58
CA TYR A 31 7.30 -0.38 9.02
C TYR A 31 6.35 -1.47 9.56
N SER A 32 6.87 -2.57 10.11
CA SER A 32 6.04 -3.68 10.63
C SER A 32 5.16 -3.26 11.81
N PHE A 33 5.58 -2.28 12.61
CA PHE A 33 4.79 -1.78 13.72
C PHE A 33 3.59 -0.93 13.23
N GLU A 34 3.76 -0.21 12.13
CA GLU A 34 2.77 0.74 11.62
C GLU A 34 1.51 0.07 11.04
N TYR A 35 1.67 -1.06 10.33
CA TYR A 35 0.56 -1.78 9.70
C TYR A 35 0.30 -3.17 10.30
N GLY A 36 1.06 -3.58 11.31
CA GLY A 36 0.94 -4.91 11.90
C GLY A 36 -0.45 -5.23 12.42
N PHE A 37 -1.14 -4.23 12.98
CA PHE A 37 -2.52 -4.38 13.49
C PHE A 37 -3.51 -4.73 12.38
N LEU A 38 -3.33 -4.20 11.16
CA LEU A 38 -4.23 -4.48 10.03
C LEU A 38 -4.20 -5.96 9.66
N LEU A 39 -3.04 -6.61 9.75
CA LEU A 39 -2.90 -8.03 9.43
C LEU A 39 -3.45 -8.97 10.51
N GLN A 40 -3.82 -8.44 11.67
CA GLN A 40 -4.40 -9.21 12.78
C GLN A 40 -5.93 -9.17 12.78
N ILE A 41 -6.55 -8.29 11.99
CA ILE A 41 -8.00 -8.18 11.90
C ILE A 41 -8.54 -9.35 11.07
N SER A 42 -9.31 -10.23 11.71
CA SER A 42 -9.90 -11.41 11.08
C SER A 42 -11.25 -11.14 10.41
N GLU A 43 -11.95 -10.09 10.84
CA GLU A 43 -13.24 -9.71 10.28
C GLU A 43 -13.06 -8.81 9.04
N GLU A 44 -13.52 -9.28 7.87
CA GLU A 44 -13.35 -8.59 6.59
C GLU A 44 -13.94 -7.16 6.59
N ALA A 45 -15.09 -6.98 7.24
CA ALA A 45 -15.74 -5.68 7.35
C ALA A 45 -14.91 -4.69 8.19
N ALA A 46 -14.42 -5.14 9.35
CA ALA A 46 -13.55 -4.35 10.21
C ALA A 46 -12.21 -4.04 9.52
N LEU A 47 -11.65 -5.01 8.80
CA LEU A 47 -10.42 -4.83 8.04
C LEU A 47 -10.60 -3.78 6.95
N ALA A 48 -11.72 -3.81 6.22
CA ALA A 48 -12.01 -2.83 5.17
C ALA A 48 -12.11 -1.39 5.73
N VAL A 49 -12.73 -1.21 6.88
CA VAL A 49 -12.80 0.09 7.57
C VAL A 49 -11.41 0.55 7.97
N ALA A 50 -10.65 -0.31 8.67
CA ALA A 50 -9.31 0.02 9.14
C ALA A 50 -8.34 0.34 7.99
N LEU A 51 -8.43 -0.41 6.88
CA LEU A 51 -7.66 -0.14 5.67
C LEU A 51 -8.04 1.20 5.03
N ASN A 52 -9.33 1.52 4.99
CA ASN A 52 -9.79 2.78 4.40
C ASN A 52 -9.17 3.97 5.12
N ASP A 53 -9.18 3.95 6.45
CA ASP A 53 -8.61 5.02 7.26
C ASP A 53 -7.08 5.07 7.09
N TYR A 54 -6.42 3.91 7.13
CA TYR A 54 -4.96 3.81 6.98
C TYR A 54 -4.45 4.30 5.61
N LEU A 55 -5.21 4.03 4.54
CA LEU A 55 -4.90 4.38 3.15
C LEU A 55 -5.41 5.77 2.74
N THR A 56 -5.97 6.52 3.69
CA THR A 56 -6.35 7.92 3.46
C THR A 56 -5.13 8.78 3.19
N SER A 57 -3.98 8.48 3.79
CA SER A 57 -2.70 9.20 3.62
C SER A 57 -1.61 8.37 2.94
N ARG A 58 -1.95 7.16 2.48
CA ARG A 58 -0.99 6.19 1.92
C ARG A 58 -1.54 5.51 0.67
N SER A 59 -0.65 5.20 -0.27
CA SER A 59 -1.02 4.43 -1.46
C SER A 59 -0.97 2.92 -1.23
N TYR A 60 -0.09 2.46 -0.34
CA TYR A 60 0.18 1.06 -0.01
C TYR A 60 0.39 0.91 1.49
N LEU A 61 0.42 -0.33 1.98
CA LEU A 61 0.68 -0.61 3.39
C LEU A 61 2.12 -0.30 3.77
N ALA A 62 3.08 -0.59 2.90
CA ALA A 62 4.48 -0.30 3.12
C ALA A 62 5.10 0.43 1.91
N GLY A 63 5.83 1.52 2.17
CA GLY A 63 6.54 2.26 1.12
C GLY A 63 5.63 2.91 0.07
N PHE A 64 6.13 3.00 -1.16
CA PHE A 64 5.49 3.72 -2.28
C PHE A 64 5.13 2.84 -3.46
N SER A 65 5.34 1.52 -3.34
CA SER A 65 5.07 0.52 -4.38
C SER A 65 4.41 -0.69 -3.74
N PRO A 66 3.73 -1.56 -4.50
CA PRO A 66 3.15 -2.79 -3.98
C PRO A 66 4.20 -3.67 -3.28
N THR A 67 3.92 -4.13 -2.07
CA THR A 67 4.83 -4.99 -1.30
C THR A 67 4.18 -6.32 -0.91
N GLN A 68 4.96 -7.23 -0.30
CA GLN A 68 4.42 -8.48 0.24
C GLN A 68 3.36 -8.25 1.34
N VAL A 69 3.44 -7.13 2.05
CA VAL A 69 2.47 -6.75 3.08
C VAL A 69 1.11 -6.48 2.45
N ASP A 70 1.11 -5.75 1.33
CA ASP A 70 -0.09 -5.48 0.54
C ASP A 70 -0.74 -6.78 0.05
N GLN A 71 0.07 -7.74 -0.45
CA GLN A 71 -0.45 -9.04 -0.88
C GLN A 71 -1.07 -9.84 0.28
N LYS A 72 -0.48 -9.78 1.49
CA LYS A 72 -1.03 -10.46 2.67
C LYS A 72 -2.39 -9.87 3.05
N ALA A 73 -2.48 -8.54 3.17
CA ALA A 73 -3.74 -7.87 3.47
C ALA A 73 -4.78 -8.07 2.37
N PHE A 74 -4.35 -8.06 1.10
CA PHE A 74 -5.24 -8.29 -0.04
C PHE A 74 -5.88 -9.68 0.03
N LYS A 75 -5.12 -10.71 0.42
CA LYS A 75 -5.65 -12.08 0.59
C LYS A 75 -6.64 -12.21 1.75
N LEU A 76 -6.57 -11.35 2.76
CA LEU A 76 -7.56 -11.32 3.85
C LEU A 76 -8.90 -10.74 3.39
N LEU A 77 -8.92 -9.98 2.29
CA LEU A 77 -10.13 -9.51 1.63
C LEU A 77 -10.46 -10.44 0.45
N HIS A 78 -11.45 -11.31 0.63
CA HIS A 78 -11.86 -12.24 -0.42
C HIS A 78 -12.66 -11.56 -1.52
N ARG A 79 -13.23 -10.39 -1.24
CA ARG A 79 -14.03 -9.60 -2.19
C ARG A 79 -13.66 -8.11 -2.11
N PRO A 80 -14.02 -7.32 -3.15
CA PRO A 80 -13.84 -5.88 -3.11
C PRO A 80 -14.55 -5.26 -1.89
N PRO A 81 -13.92 -4.30 -1.20
CA PRO A 81 -14.57 -3.49 -0.17
C PRO A 81 -15.81 -2.75 -0.71
N ASP A 82 -16.72 -2.42 0.21
CA ASP A 82 -17.87 -1.58 -0.12
C ASP A 82 -17.45 -0.24 -0.77
N PRO A 83 -18.17 0.28 -1.78
CA PRO A 83 -17.89 1.58 -2.39
C PRO A 83 -17.77 2.77 -1.42
N GLN A 84 -18.36 2.70 -0.22
CA GLN A 84 -18.18 3.72 0.81
C GLN A 84 -16.73 3.80 1.34
N HIS A 85 -15.99 2.68 1.29
CA HIS A 85 -14.59 2.57 1.71
C HIS A 85 -13.66 2.90 0.53
N VAL A 86 -13.76 4.14 0.03
CA VAL A 86 -13.14 4.59 -1.23
C VAL A 86 -11.62 4.35 -1.29
N HIS A 87 -10.90 4.52 -0.18
CA HIS A 87 -9.45 4.37 -0.15
C HIS A 87 -9.02 2.91 -0.19
N ALA A 88 -9.74 2.06 0.56
CA ALA A 88 -9.53 0.61 0.53
C ALA A 88 -9.91 0.03 -0.84
N LEU A 89 -11.05 0.44 -1.40
CA LEU A 89 -11.52 -0.05 -2.70
C LEU A 89 -10.56 0.34 -3.84
N ARG A 90 -10.04 1.58 -3.82
CA ARG A 90 -9.00 2.04 -4.77
C ARG A 90 -7.78 1.13 -4.72
N TRP A 91 -7.24 0.90 -3.51
CA TRP A 91 -6.07 0.04 -3.32
C TRP A 91 -6.33 -1.41 -3.73
N TYR A 92 -7.48 -1.97 -3.37
CA TYR A 92 -7.88 -3.34 -3.73
C TYR A 92 -7.92 -3.53 -5.24
N ARG A 93 -8.63 -2.64 -5.96
CA ARG A 93 -8.72 -2.70 -7.43
C ARG A 93 -7.36 -2.61 -8.10
N HIS A 94 -6.48 -1.77 -7.56
CA HIS A 94 -5.14 -1.64 -8.08
C HIS A 94 -4.33 -2.95 -7.93
N LEU A 95 -4.34 -3.58 -6.74
CA LEU A 95 -3.65 -4.86 -6.54
C LEU A 95 -4.27 -6.01 -7.34
N ALA A 96 -5.58 -5.99 -7.57
CA ALA A 96 -6.27 -6.99 -8.39
C ALA A 96 -5.81 -6.90 -9.86
N ALA A 97 -5.72 -5.69 -10.43
CA ALA A 97 -5.20 -5.49 -11.78
C ALA A 97 -3.75 -5.97 -11.91
N LEU A 98 -2.88 -5.65 -10.94
CA LEU A 98 -1.49 -6.11 -10.96
C LEU A 98 -1.37 -7.65 -10.94
N GLN A 99 -2.24 -8.36 -10.22
CA GLN A 99 -2.24 -9.82 -10.22
C GLN A 99 -2.69 -10.41 -11.55
N GLN A 100 -3.63 -9.76 -12.24
CA GLN A 100 -4.05 -10.18 -13.57
C GLN A 100 -2.93 -10.01 -14.60
N ASP A 101 -2.24 -8.87 -14.58
CA ASP A 101 -1.11 -8.60 -15.45
C ASP A 101 0.01 -9.64 -15.27
N LEU A 102 0.35 -9.97 -14.01
CA LEU A 102 1.34 -11.00 -13.71
C LEU A 102 0.95 -12.40 -14.21
N ASN A 103 -0.35 -12.73 -14.19
CA ASN A 103 -0.84 -14.02 -14.67
C ASN A 103 -0.85 -14.12 -16.20
N LEU A 104 -1.07 -13.01 -16.90
CA LEU A 104 -1.07 -12.94 -18.37
C LEU A 104 0.35 -13.15 -18.94
N GLU A 105 1.36 -12.55 -18.33
CA GLU A 105 2.76 -12.74 -18.75
C GLU A 105 3.20 -14.21 -18.59
N SER A 106 2.75 -14.90 -17.54
CA SER A 106 3.08 -16.31 -17.30
C SER A 106 2.45 -17.31 -18.30
N SER A 107 1.47 -16.90 -19.10
CA SER A 107 0.78 -17.78 -20.06
C SER A 107 1.34 -17.66 -21.49
N SER A 108 2.33 -16.79 -21.70
CA SER A 108 2.85 -16.43 -23.02
C SER A 108 4.13 -17.19 -23.42
N GLU A 109 4.55 -18.19 -22.63
CA GLU A 109 5.71 -19.05 -22.90
C GLU A 109 5.31 -20.46 -23.37
#